data_AF-A0A920QY09-F1
#
_entry.id   AF-A0A920QY09-F1
#
_cell.length_a   1.000
_cell.length_b   1.000
_cell.length_c   1.000
_cell.angle_alpha   90.00
_cell.angle_beta   90.00
_cell.angle_gamma   90.00
#
_symmetry.space_group_name_H-M   'P 1'
#
loop_
_entity.id
_entity.type
_entity.pdbx_description
1 polymer ?
#
loop_
_entity_poly.entity_id
_entity_poly.type
_entity_poly.pdbx_seq_one_letter_code
_entity_poly.pdbx_strand_id
1 'polypeptide(L)' 'MAQIPFNEYGISDLLAKNLHSGRFSVTADIKEAVCNANILIMCVGTPQDTDGTADISQLESLAREIAQNIN' A
#
# COMPACT_ATOMS: atom_id res chain seq x y z
N MET A 1 -9.92 -11.59 12.04
CA MET A 1 -9.18 -10.38 12.48
C MET A 1 -8.10 -10.12 11.46
N ALA A 2 -7.88 -8.87 11.06
CA ALA A 2 -6.74 -8.53 10.20
C ALA A 2 -5.44 -8.92 10.93
N GLN A 3 -4.59 -9.72 10.27
CA GLN A 3 -3.30 -10.13 10.81
C GLN A 3 -2.22 -9.17 10.32
N ILE A 4 -1.40 -8.67 11.23
CA ILE A 4 -0.32 -7.73 10.90
C ILE A 4 0.93 -8.54 10.56
N PRO A 5 1.55 -8.33 9.38
CA PRO A 5 2.64 -9.17 8.91
C PRO A 5 4.01 -8.81 9.52
N PHE A 6 4.07 -7.83 10.42
CA PHE A 6 5.29 -7.35 11.05
C PHE A 6 5.06 -6.99 12.53
N ASN A 7 6.15 -6.91 13.30
CA ASN A 7 6.09 -6.60 14.72
C ASN A 7 6.46 -5.13 14.95
N GLU A 8 5.47 -4.33 15.29
CA GLU A 8 5.65 -2.94 15.69
C GLU A 8 4.80 -2.64 16.93
N TYR A 9 5.38 -1.96 17.91
CA TYR A 9 4.69 -1.69 19.17
C TYR A 9 3.49 -0.76 18.96
N GLY A 10 2.31 -1.15 19.44
CA GLY A 10 1.09 -0.33 19.40
C GLY A 10 0.32 -0.36 18.07
N ILE A 11 0.82 -1.02 17.02
CA ILE A 11 0.17 -1.02 15.71
C ILE A 11 -1.15 -1.83 15.70
N SER A 12 -1.24 -2.90 16.48
CA SER A 12 -2.46 -3.71 16.59
C SER A 12 -3.65 -2.91 17.12
N ASP A 13 -3.42 -2.12 18.17
CA ASP A 13 -4.47 -1.28 18.76
C ASP A 13 -4.87 -0.14 17.82
N LEU A 14 -3.89 0.47 17.15
CA LEU A 14 -4.13 1.52 16.17
C LEU A 14 -4.92 1.01 14.96
N LEU A 15 -4.56 -0.16 14.43
CA LEU A 15 -5.26 -0.80 13.32
C LEU A 15 -6.70 -1.14 13.72
N ALA A 16 -6.89 -1.76 14.89
CA ALA A 16 -8.22 -2.08 15.40
C ALA A 16 -9.11 -0.84 15.53
N LYS A 17 -8.58 0.27 16.10
CA LYS A 17 -9.30 1.53 16.23
C LYS A 17 -9.72 2.13 14.88
N ASN A 18 -8.83 2.12 13.89
CA ASN A 18 -9.12 2.71 12.58
C ASN A 18 -10.09 1.84 11.76
N LEU A 19 -9.96 0.52 11.80
CA LEU A 19 -10.93 -0.40 11.19
C LEU A 19 -12.33 -0.21 11.77
N HIS A 20 -12.48 -0.13 13.11
CA HIS A 20 -13.78 0.10 13.74
C HIS A 20 -14.37 1.48 13.41
N SER A 21 -13.53 2.47 13.11
CA SER A 21 -14.00 3.83 12.80
C SER A 21 -14.61 3.98 11.40
N GLY A 22 -14.43 2.99 10.52
CA GLY A 22 -14.85 3.06 9.12
C GLY A 22 -14.03 4.01 8.24
N ARG A 23 -13.03 4.72 8.81
CA ARG A 23 -12.15 5.64 8.08
C ARG A 23 -10.95 4.97 7.41
N PHE A 24 -10.73 3.69 7.70
CA PHE A 24 -9.66 2.90 7.12
C PHE A 24 -10.23 1.55 6.67
N SER A 25 -9.97 1.21 5.42
CA SER A 25 -10.29 -0.08 4.81
C SER A 25 -9.04 -0.63 4.14
N VAL A 26 -9.03 -1.94 3.94
CA VAL A 26 -7.95 -2.65 3.24
C VAL A 26 -8.59 -3.41 2.09
N THR A 27 -8.00 -3.31 0.91
CA THR A 27 -8.41 -4.04 -0.28
C THR A 27 -7.18 -4.59 -0.99
N ALA A 28 -7.35 -5.72 -1.65
CA ALA A 28 -6.37 -6.25 -2.61
C ALA A 28 -6.76 -5.91 -4.06
N ASP A 29 -7.91 -5.26 -4.26
CA ASP A 29 -8.35 -4.77 -5.56
C ASP A 29 -7.79 -3.36 -5.79
N ILE A 30 -6.80 -3.27 -6.69
CA ILE A 30 -6.18 -1.98 -7.01
C ILE A 30 -7.15 -1.03 -7.72
N LYS A 31 -8.09 -1.55 -8.50
CA LYS A 31 -9.07 -0.72 -9.22
C LYS A 31 -9.98 -0.04 -8.23
N GLU A 32 -10.42 -0.77 -7.20
CA GLU A 32 -11.16 -0.21 -6.08
C GLU A 32 -10.37 0.92 -5.40
N ALA A 33 -9.08 0.70 -5.12
CA ALA A 33 -8.23 1.72 -4.49
C ALA A 33 -8.05 2.97 -5.37
N VAL A 34 -7.79 2.79 -6.67
CA VAL A 34 -7.54 3.88 -7.62
C VAL A 34 -8.80 4.70 -7.88
N CYS A 35 -9.94 4.07 -8.15
CA CYS A 35 -11.18 4.78 -8.49
C CYS A 35 -11.76 5.57 -7.31
N ASN A 36 -11.49 5.17 -6.06
CA ASN A 36 -12.00 5.83 -4.86
C ASN A 36 -11.05 6.88 -4.26
N ALA A 37 -9.86 7.06 -4.81
CA ALA A 37 -8.83 7.95 -4.25
C ALA A 37 -8.75 9.28 -5.00
N ASN A 38 -8.61 10.38 -4.25
CA ASN A 38 -8.18 11.67 -4.83
C ASN A 38 -6.66 11.83 -4.83
N ILE A 39 -5.96 11.14 -3.92
CA ILE A 39 -4.51 11.12 -3.78
C ILE A 39 -4.08 9.68 -3.56
N LEU A 40 -3.08 9.23 -4.33
CA LEU A 40 -2.45 7.93 -4.17
C LEU A 40 -1.04 8.12 -3.59
N ILE A 41 -0.72 7.38 -2.52
CA ILE A 41 0.60 7.36 -1.91
C ILE A 41 1.17 5.94 -2.10
N MET A 42 2.29 5.84 -2.81
CA MET A 42 2.94 4.56 -3.08
C MET A 42 3.95 4.24 -1.97
N CYS A 43 3.70 3.16 -1.23
CA CYS A 43 4.54 2.71 -0.11
C CYS A 43 5.19 1.35 -0.39
N VAL A 44 5.56 1.08 -1.65
CA VAL A 44 6.25 -0.16 -2.05
C VAL A 44 7.73 -0.13 -1.64
N GLY A 45 8.37 -1.30 -1.68
CA GLY A 45 9.79 -1.41 -1.36
C GLY A 45 10.68 -0.89 -2.50
N THR A 46 11.79 -0.27 -2.13
CA THR A 46 12.93 0.02 -3.02
C THR A 46 14.19 -0.60 -2.43
N PRO A 47 14.31 -1.94 -2.43
CA PRO A 47 15.51 -2.60 -1.93
C PRO A 47 16.73 -2.19 -2.76
N GLN A 48 17.92 -2.40 -2.22
CA GLN A 48 19.15 -2.13 -2.92
C GLN A 48 19.51 -3.27 -3.88
N ASP A 49 19.97 -2.95 -5.10
CA ASP A 49 20.54 -3.89 -6.05
C ASP A 49 22.01 -4.21 -5.72
N THR A 50 22.57 -5.23 -6.35
CA THR A 50 23.95 -5.72 -6.22
C THR A 50 25.02 -4.65 -6.46
N ASP A 51 24.72 -3.63 -7.28
CA ASP A 51 25.61 -2.51 -7.56
C ASP A 51 25.43 -1.32 -6.60
N GLY A 52 24.52 -1.45 -5.63
CA GLY A 52 24.22 -0.44 -4.62
C GLY A 52 23.14 0.57 -5.03
N THR A 53 22.59 0.48 -6.24
CA THR A 53 21.48 1.34 -6.68
C THR A 53 20.14 0.88 -6.08
N ALA A 54 19.11 1.71 -6.16
CA ALA A 54 17.77 1.33 -5.72
C ALA A 54 17.06 0.54 -6.83
N ASP A 55 16.54 -0.64 -6.50
CA ASP A 55 15.60 -1.35 -7.36
C ASP A 55 14.23 -0.66 -7.28
N ILE A 56 13.80 -0.05 -8.38
CA ILE A 56 12.52 0.65 -8.51
C ILE A 56 11.46 -0.15 -9.27
N SER A 57 11.70 -1.44 -9.55
CA SER A 57 10.80 -2.28 -10.33
C SER A 57 9.38 -2.36 -9.76
N GLN A 58 9.23 -2.41 -8.43
CA GLN A 58 7.92 -2.41 -7.76
C GLN A 58 7.17 -1.09 -7.98
N LEU A 59 7.89 0.03 -7.98
CA LEU A 59 7.32 1.35 -8.21
C LEU A 59 6.83 1.48 -9.66
N GLU A 60 7.64 1.06 -10.63
CA GLU A 60 7.26 1.07 -12.04
C GLU A 60 6.08 0.15 -12.33
N SER A 61 6.06 -1.05 -11.72
CA SER A 61 4.97 -2.01 -11.85
C SER A 61 3.66 -1.40 -11.33
N LEU A 62 3.67 -0.86 -10.11
CA LEU A 62 2.50 -0.23 -9.50
C LEU A 62 2.04 1.00 -10.31
N ALA A 63 2.96 1.83 -10.81
CA ALA A 63 2.62 2.98 -11.63
C ALA A 63 1.90 2.59 -12.93
N ARG A 64 2.33 1.51 -13.58
CA ARG A 64 1.65 0.97 -14.78
C ARG A 64 0.26 0.44 -14.47
N GLU A 65 0.11 -0.25 -13.34
CA GLU A 65 -1.17 -0.80 -12.91
C GLU A 65 -2.17 0.31 -12.55
N ILE A 66 -1.71 1.37 -11.88
CA ILE A 66 -2.50 2.58 -11.65
C ILE A 66 -2.94 3.22 -12.97
N ALA A 67 -2.02 3.40 -13.92
CA ALA A 67 -2.33 4.02 -15.21
C ALA A 67 -3.39 3.26 -16.02
N GLN A 68 -3.50 1.93 -15.84
CA GLN A 68 -4.53 1.11 -16.47
C GLN A 68 -5.91 1.23 -15.82
N ASN A 69 -5.99 1.76 -14.59
CA ASN A 69 -7.21 1.86 -13.79
C ASN A 69 -7.65 3.31 -13.51
N ILE A 70 -6.86 4.31 -13.95
CA ILE A 70 -7.27 5.72 -13.98
C ILE A 70 -8.29 5.92 -15.11
N ASN A 71 -9.37 6.64 -14.79
CA ASN A 71 -10.45 7.00 -15.72
C ASN A 71 -10.03 8.09 -16.70
#